data_AF-H8LPQ0-F1
#
_entry.id   AF-H8LPQ0-F1
#
_cell.length_a   1.000
_cell.length_b   1.000
_cell.length_c   1.000
_cell.angle_alpha   90.00
_cell.angle_beta   90.00
_cell.angle_gamma   90.00
#
_symmetry.space_group_name_H-M   'P 1'
#
loop_
_entity.id
_entity.type
_entity.pdbx_description
1 polymer ?
#
loop_
_entity_poly.entity_id
_entity_poly.type
_entity_poly.pdbx_seq_one_letter_code
_entity_poly.pdbx_strand_id
1 'polypeptide(L)'
;MFLIQINKDKPNNLDWDLLDNAGAIIFGVPTYMGSLARSFKIFMEATSTRWAQQKWKDKIAAAFTNSAFYSGDKFAVFSSYFTSLCSIV
;
A
#
# COMPACT_ATOMS: atom_id res chain seq x y z
N MET A 1 13.75 -10.07 6.48
CA MET A 1 12.41 -9.45 6.59
C MET A 1 12.62 -7.96 6.72
N PHE A 2 12.51 -7.21 5.62
CA PHE A 2 12.75 -5.76 5.61
C PHE A 2 11.40 -5.04 5.71
N LEU A 3 11.20 -4.24 6.76
CA LEU A 3 10.03 -3.40 6.93
C LEU A 3 10.30 -2.06 6.24
N ILE A 4 9.70 -1.83 5.08
CA ILE A 4 9.74 -0.52 4.42
C ILE A 4 8.62 0.33 5.04
N GLN A 5 9.01 1.39 5.76
CA GLN A 5 8.08 2.40 6.25
C GLN A 5 7.89 3.45 5.15
N ILE A 6 6.70 3.54 4.57
CA ILE A 6 6.32 4.70 3.75
C ILE A 6 6.14 5.88 4.72
N ASN A 7 7.24 6.56 5.03
CA ASN A 7 7.25 7.66 5.98
C ASN A 7 6.54 8.87 5.34
N LYS A 8 5.59 9.45 6.08
CA LYS A 8 4.70 10.54 5.65
C LYS A 8 5.47 11.77 5.15
N ASP A 9 6.74 11.88 5.51
CA ASP A 9 7.55 13.09 5.35
C ASP A 9 8.45 13.10 4.11
N LYS A 10 8.68 11.96 3.43
CA LYS A 10 9.51 11.88 2.20
C LYS A 10 9.08 10.73 1.25
N PRO A 11 8.16 10.96 0.30
CA PRO A 11 7.81 9.96 -0.71
C PRO A 11 8.93 9.69 -1.74
N ASN A 12 9.96 10.54 -1.80
CA ASN A 12 10.98 10.52 -2.85
C ASN A 12 12.19 9.60 -2.57
N ASN A 13 12.26 8.94 -1.40
CA ASN A 13 13.38 8.07 -1.05
C ASN A 13 12.92 6.62 -0.80
N LEU A 14 11.97 6.16 -1.61
CA LEU A 14 11.52 4.77 -1.59
C LEU A 14 12.53 3.92 -2.37
N ASP A 15 13.10 2.92 -1.70
CA ASP A 15 13.99 1.96 -2.36
C ASP A 15 13.16 0.98 -3.19
N TRP A 16 13.01 1.33 -4.47
CA TRP A 16 12.21 0.56 -5.41
C TRP A 16 12.83 -0.78 -5.77
N ASP A 17 14.16 -0.90 -5.76
CA ASP A 17 14.84 -2.15 -6.09
C ASP A 17 14.63 -3.18 -4.98
N LEU A 18 14.58 -2.73 -3.73
CA LEU A 18 14.23 -3.57 -2.59
C LEU A 18 12.77 -4.09 -2.69
N LEU A 19 11.83 -3.23 -3.10
CA LEU A 19 10.43 -3.62 -3.34
C LEU A 19 10.29 -4.60 -4.50
N ASP A 20 10.98 -4.36 -5.61
CA ASP A 20 10.94 -5.22 -6.80
C ASP A 20 11.53 -6.62 -6.50
N ASN A 21 12.52 -6.72 -5.61
CA ASN A 21 13.13 -7.99 -5.19
C ASN A 21 12.45 -8.64 -3.97
N ALA A 22 11.50 -7.98 -3.31
CA ALA A 22 10.82 -8.54 -2.16
C ALA A 22 9.94 -9.74 -2.55
N GLY A 23 10.01 -10.84 -1.79
CA GLY A 23 9.12 -12.01 -1.99
C GLY A 23 7.70 -11.79 -1.47
N ALA A 24 7.53 -10.88 -0.51
CA ALA A 24 6.25 -10.48 0.03
C ALA A 24 6.24 -8.98 0.31
N ILE A 25 5.12 -8.31 0.02
CA ILE A 25 4.93 -6.88 0.24
C ILE A 25 3.75 -6.70 1.20
N ILE A 26 4.01 -6.09 2.36
CA ILE A 26 2.99 -5.81 3.37
C ILE A 26 2.75 -4.30 3.38
N PHE A 27 1.53 -3.89 3.07
CA PHE A 27 1.14 -2.51 3.02
C PHE A 27 0.35 -2.10 4.27
N GLY A 28 0.81 -1.04 4.94
CA GLY A 28 0.16 -0.46 6.11
C GLY A 28 -0.35 0.94 5.82
N VAL A 29 -1.66 1.15 5.85
CA VAL A 29 -2.25 2.47 5.56
C VAL A 29 -3.26 2.86 6.63
N PRO A 30 -3.09 4.03 7.28
CA PRO A 30 -4.09 4.52 8.22
C PRO A 30 -5.38 4.89 7.48
N THR A 31 -6.52 4.53 8.06
CA THR A 31 -7.82 5.03 7.62
C THR A 31 -7.95 6.49 8.06
N TYR A 32 -8.15 7.38 7.10
CA TYR A 32 -8.33 8.81 7.35
C TYR A 32 -9.71 9.24 6.87
N MET A 33 -10.57 9.63 7.81
CA MET A 33 -11.93 10.16 7.53
C MET A 33 -12.75 9.27 6.57
N GLY A 34 -12.83 7.96 6.86
CA GLY A 34 -13.58 7.02 6.03
C GLY A 34 -12.98 6.73 4.64
N SER A 35 -11.73 7.13 4.40
CA SER A 35 -11.03 6.89 3.14
C SER A 35 -9.55 6.53 3.33
N LEU A 36 -8.91 6.21 2.22
CA LEU A 36 -7.47 5.95 2.14
C LEU A 36 -6.67 7.23 2.39
N ALA A 37 -5.59 7.12 3.17
CA ALA A 37 -4.66 8.23 3.35
C ALA A 37 -4.08 8.71 2.02
N ARG A 38 -3.90 10.03 1.87
CA ARG A 38 -3.36 10.67 0.66
C ARG A 38 -2.03 10.06 0.20
N SER A 39 -1.14 9.73 1.13
CA SER A 39 0.17 9.13 0.85
C SER A 39 0.05 7.81 0.09
N PHE A 40 -1.00 7.02 0.33
CA PHE A 40 -1.21 5.78 -0.38
C PHE A 40 -1.66 6.00 -1.83
N LYS A 41 -2.49 7.02 -2.09
CA LYS A 41 -2.89 7.37 -3.46
C LYS A 41 -1.69 7.78 -4.31
N ILE A 42 -0.77 8.56 -3.73
CA ILE A 42 0.49 8.96 -4.39
C ILE A 42 1.35 7.73 -4.68
N PHE A 43 1.43 6.78 -3.74
CA PHE A 43 2.14 5.52 -3.95
C PHE A 43 1.51 4.70 -5.09
N MET A 44 0.19 4.55 -5.12
CA MET A 44 -0.50 3.83 -6.20
C MET A 44 -0.20 4.44 -7.57
N GLU A 45 -0.21 5.77 -7.67
CA GLU A 45 0.12 6.49 -8.90
C GLU A 45 1.57 6.23 -9.33
N ALA A 46 2.52 6.25 -8.38
CA ALA A 46 3.93 5.93 -8.64
C ALA A 46 4.18 4.46 -9.03
N THR A 47 3.33 3.53 -8.59
CA THR A 47 3.44 2.09 -8.93
C THR A 47 2.84 1.74 -10.29
N SER A 48 2.11 2.65 -10.94
CA SER A 48 1.42 2.41 -12.22
C SER A 48 2.34 1.84 -13.32
N THR A 49 3.57 2.35 -13.45
CA THR A 49 4.55 1.85 -14.43
C THR A 49 5.02 0.43 -14.12
N ARG A 50 5.14 0.06 -12.84
CA ARG A 50 5.56 -1.29 -12.41
C ARG A 50 4.45 -2.32 -12.60
N TRP A 51 3.21 -1.90 -12.37
CA TRP A 51 2.03 -2.69 -12.70
C TRP A 51 1.95 -2.98 -14.20
N ALA A 52 2.19 -1.99 -15.05
CA ALA A 52 2.23 -2.19 -16.51
C ALA A 52 3.33 -3.18 -16.93
N GLN A 53 4.47 -3.19 -16.23
CA GLN A 53 5.56 -4.15 -16.42
C GLN A 53 5.31 -5.51 -15.74
N GLN A 54 4.20 -5.67 -15.00
CA GLN A 54 3.86 -6.87 -14.24
C GLN A 54 4.98 -7.32 -13.29
N LYS A 55 5.77 -6.38 -12.76
CA LYS A 55 6.95 -6.68 -11.92
C LYS A 55 6.62 -7.37 -10.61
N TRP A 56 5.41 -7.16 -10.09
CA TRP A 56 4.97 -7.71 -8.81
C TRP A 56 4.01 -8.88 -8.94
N LYS A 57 3.79 -9.34 -10.18
CA LYS A 57 2.99 -10.52 -10.46
C LYS A 57 3.49 -11.72 -9.64
N ASP A 58 2.55 -12.44 -9.04
CA ASP A 58 2.78 -13.64 -8.21
C ASP A 58 3.48 -13.38 -6.85
N LYS A 59 3.67 -12.12 -6.43
CA LYS A 59 4.18 -11.81 -5.09
C LYS A 59 3.07 -11.91 -4.04
N ILE A 60 3.44 -12.26 -2.81
CA ILE A 60 2.49 -12.28 -1.69
C ILE A 60 2.24 -10.84 -1.24
N ALA A 61 1.00 -10.38 -1.34
CA ALA A 61 0.57 -9.08 -0.81
C ALA A 61 -0.23 -9.27 0.49
N ALA A 62 0.08 -8.46 1.50
CA ALA A 62 -0.75 -8.32 2.69
C ALA A 62 -1.03 -6.84 2.97
N ALA A 63 -2.15 -6.59 3.64
CA ALA A 63 -2.68 -5.26 3.87
C ALA A 63 -3.14 -5.13 5.32
N PHE A 64 -2.87 -4.01 5.97
CA PHE A 64 -3.50 -3.67 7.25
C PHE A 64 -3.87 -2.19 7.31
N THR A 65 -4.93 -1.88 8.05
CA THR A 65 -5.35 -0.52 8.32
C THR A 65 -5.57 -0.29 9.80
N ASN A 66 -5.24 0.92 10.27
CA ASN A 66 -5.50 1.36 11.62
C ASN A 66 -6.32 2.66 11.58
N SER A 67 -7.22 2.85 12.55
CA SER A 67 -7.99 4.08 12.72
C SER A 67 -8.02 4.49 14.19
N ALA A 68 -8.19 5.79 14.45
CA ALA A 68 -8.17 6.35 15.80
C ALA A 68 -9.39 5.96 16.66
N PHE A 69 -10.48 5.45 16.05
CA PHE A 69 -11.73 5.15 16.75
C PHE A 69 -12.15 3.69 16.54
N TYR A 70 -12.80 3.09 17.54
CA TYR A 70 -13.15 1.66 17.56
C TYR A 70 -13.96 1.22 16.33
N SER A 71 -14.97 2.00 15.93
CA SER A 71 -15.90 1.70 14.83
C SER A 71 -16.06 2.90 13.89
N GLY A 72 -15.04 3.17 13.07
CA GLY A 72 -15.15 4.15 11.98
C GLY A 72 -14.66 3.51 10.70
N ASP A 73 -15.57 3.14 9.80
CA ASP A 73 -15.40 2.71 8.39
C ASP A 73 -14.21 1.80 8.01
N LYS A 74 -13.51 1.22 8.99
CA LYS A 74 -12.28 0.44 8.80
C LYS A 74 -12.49 -0.70 7.82
N PHE A 75 -13.63 -1.38 7.92
CA PHE A 75 -13.96 -2.49 7.03
C PHE A 75 -14.20 -2.02 5.59
N ALA A 76 -14.95 -0.93 5.40
CA ALA A 76 -15.22 -0.38 4.07
C ALA A 76 -13.93 0.13 3.40
N VAL A 77 -13.08 0.82 4.16
CA VAL A 77 -11.77 1.29 3.70
C VAL A 77 -10.84 0.11 3.42
N PHE A 78 -10.80 -0.90 4.30
CA PHE A 78 -10.00 -2.10 4.09
C PHE A 78 -10.41 -2.88 2.84
N SER A 79 -11.71 -3.03 2.57
CA SER A 79 -12.21 -3.74 1.39
C SER A 79 -11.83 -3.03 0.08
N SER A 80 -12.02 -1.70 0.02
CA SER A 80 -11.62 -0.90 -1.14
C SER A 80 -10.10 -0.87 -1.34
N TYR A 81 -9.35 -0.82 -0.25
CA TYR A 81 -7.91 -0.93 -0.22
C TYR A 81 -7.39 -2.25 -0.78
N PHE A 82 -7.93 -3.36 -0.26
CA PHE A 82 -7.54 -4.71 -0.63
C PHE A 82 -7.77 -4.97 -2.12
N THR A 83 -8.92 -4.53 -2.64
CA THR A 83 -9.23 -4.65 -4.08
C THR A 83 -8.24 -3.87 -4.94
N SER A 84 -7.86 -2.66 -4.51
CA SER A 84 -6.91 -1.82 -5.26
C SER A 84 -5.49 -2.41 -5.27
N LEU A 85 -5.09 -3.06 -4.17
CA LEU A 85 -3.80 -3.74 -4.06
C LEU A 85 -3.75 -5.05 -4.85
N CYS A 86 -4.83 -5.83 -4.84
CA CYS A 86 -4.95 -7.05 -5.65
C CYS A 86 -4.83 -6.77 -7.15
N SER A 87 -5.12 -5.54 -7.59
CA SER A 87 -4.89 -5.15 -8.98
C SER A 87 -3.42 -4.86 -9.27
N ILE A 88 -2.63 -4.44 -8.29
CA ILE A 88 -1.23 -3.98 -8.47
C ILE A 88 -0.22 -5.14 -8.40
N VAL A 89 -0.55 -6.18 -7.63
CA VAL A 89 0.26 -7.40 -7.39
C VAL A 89 -0.34 -8.57 -8.14
#